data_AF-A0A9D1A7T5-F1
#
_entry.id   AF-A0A9D1A7T5-F1
#
_cell.length_a   1.000
_cell.length_b   1.000
_cell.length_c   1.000
_cell.angle_alpha   90.00
_cell.angle_beta   90.00
_cell.angle_gamma   90.00
#
_symmetry.space_group_name_H-M   'P 1'
#
loop_
_entity.id
_entity.type
_entity.pdbx_description
1 polymer ?
#
loop_
_entity_poly.entity_id
_entity_poly.type
_entity_poly.pdbx_seq_one_letter_code
_entity_poly.pdbx_strand_id
1 'polypeptide(L)'
;KYDVRNGAFGIVMNVNTGEVLGMATLGSYDPNNHQEIYDEELREELERQYQLAISLDEDSQAYTDAMAAYNAAMATARLRQWRNRCVADGYEPGSTFKPITLATGLETGAITLNDTYECTGSYKFEGRDQIVNCWKAAGHGTQTTMEALGNSCNIAFSNMGLKIGAQTFYEYFEAFGFREKTGIDLPGEAEGIFFPYEQFTQAGNNANLISSSWGQTFKITPIQLVRATAALVNGGYLLEPHVVKEVLDSDGNVVSRTETKVIRQVISQETSDIMCQMYEYVVSGGTASGASVPGYRVGGKTGTGEKIDVYDENGVQVDDKMVSFIGIAPMEDPKYVVLVVLDTPSEATGLYISGGIMAAPTGGAILGDILPYLGVEPNYTDEELELVTVSVPNVVDMTEAEAAAALQEKSFTYRTVGSGTTVVDQVPAAGAKIPGKSEVVLYFGEEAPDETVEVPDFSGMTLVYAQQYAKSYGLYLLVTGTNQDRADVTATYQDIAAGTEVATGTTITVEFTNHSAQD
;
A
#
# COMPACT_ATOMS: atom_id res chain seq x y z
N LYS A 1 6.83 12.50 -2.65
CA LYS A 1 6.54 11.76 -3.91
C LYS A 1 5.19 12.15 -4.50
N TYR A 2 4.08 11.97 -3.79
CA TYR A 2 2.73 12.11 -4.38
C TYR A 2 1.98 13.41 -4.07
N ASP A 3 2.60 14.37 -3.37
CA ASP A 3 1.99 15.67 -3.00
C ASP A 3 0.54 15.52 -2.49
N VAL A 4 0.40 14.83 -1.35
CA VAL A 4 -0.90 14.39 -0.82
C VAL A 4 -1.52 15.51 0.02
N ARG A 5 -2.40 16.31 -0.60
CA ARG A 5 -2.88 17.59 -0.08
C ARG A 5 -3.74 17.47 1.18
N ASN A 6 -4.47 16.37 1.34
CA ASN A 6 -5.27 16.13 2.55
C ASN A 6 -4.62 15.09 3.48
N GLY A 7 -3.31 14.87 3.34
CA GLY A 7 -2.53 13.95 4.16
C GLY A 7 -2.78 12.47 3.81
N ALA A 8 -2.17 11.60 4.59
CA ALA A 8 -2.18 10.16 4.40
C ALA A 8 -2.32 9.48 5.75
N PHE A 9 -2.71 8.21 5.76
CA PHE A 9 -2.72 7.42 6.98
C PHE A 9 -2.50 5.95 6.67
N GLY A 10 -2.02 5.20 7.65
CA GLY A 10 -1.78 3.78 7.49
C GLY A 10 -1.78 3.01 8.81
N ILE A 11 -2.02 1.70 8.70
CA ILE A 11 -2.09 0.76 9.82
C ILE A 11 -1.33 -0.50 9.42
N VAL A 12 -0.53 -1.04 10.34
CA VAL A 12 0.01 -2.40 10.26
C VAL A 12 -0.55 -3.19 11.43
N MET A 13 -1.18 -4.34 11.16
CA MET A 13 -1.77 -5.20 12.19
C MET A 13 -1.41 -6.67 11.93
N ASN A 14 -1.16 -7.42 13.00
CA ASN A 14 -1.04 -8.87 12.92
C ASN A 14 -2.43 -9.51 12.74
N VAL A 15 -2.63 -10.25 11.64
CA VAL A 15 -3.94 -10.78 11.26
C VAL A 15 -4.43 -11.89 12.20
N ASN A 16 -3.53 -12.54 12.94
CA ASN A 16 -3.85 -13.67 13.80
C ASN A 16 -4.05 -13.28 15.27
N THR A 17 -3.57 -12.10 15.68
CA THR A 17 -3.66 -11.64 17.08
C THR A 17 -4.49 -10.38 17.25
N GLY A 18 -4.65 -9.56 16.21
CA GLY A 18 -5.25 -8.23 16.32
C GLY A 18 -4.28 -7.18 16.87
N GLU A 19 -3.02 -7.54 17.12
CA GLU A 19 -1.99 -6.60 17.60
C GLU A 19 -1.69 -5.58 16.50
N VAL A 20 -1.91 -4.30 16.79
CA VAL A 20 -1.54 -3.18 15.92
C VAL A 20 -0.09 -2.85 16.17
N LEU A 21 0.75 -3.10 15.16
CA LEU A 21 2.20 -2.89 15.23
C LEU A 21 2.59 -1.44 14.90
N GLY A 22 1.76 -0.74 14.13
CA GLY A 22 2.00 0.64 13.78
C GLY A 22 0.74 1.32 13.26
N MET A 23 0.58 2.59 13.61
CA MET A 23 -0.36 3.51 12.98
C MET A 23 0.36 4.80 12.67
N ALA A 24 0.05 5.40 11.52
CA ALA A 24 0.61 6.67 11.13
C ALA A 24 -0.46 7.56 10.49
N THR A 25 -0.34 8.86 10.72
CA THR A 25 -1.09 9.91 10.02
C THR A 25 -0.10 10.97 9.58
N LEU A 26 -0.07 11.28 8.28
CA LEU A 26 0.68 12.40 7.72
C LEU A 26 -0.11 13.69 7.99
N GLY A 27 0.59 14.71 8.49
CA GLY A 27 -0.03 15.89 9.13
C GLY A 27 -0.23 15.72 10.65
N SER A 28 0.54 14.81 11.28
CA SER A 28 0.63 14.65 12.74
C SER A 28 1.36 15.84 13.40
N TYR A 29 1.74 15.71 14.66
CA TYR A 29 2.37 16.73 15.49
C TYR A 29 3.56 16.17 16.26
N ASP A 30 4.46 17.04 16.72
CA ASP A 30 5.49 16.68 17.69
C ASP A 30 4.84 16.56 19.09
N PRO A 31 4.83 15.38 19.73
CA PRO A 31 4.25 15.23 21.06
C PRO A 31 4.98 16.08 22.13
N ASN A 32 6.25 16.43 21.94
CA ASN A 32 6.99 17.32 22.84
C ASN A 32 6.60 18.79 22.66
N ASN A 33 6.05 19.15 21.50
CA ASN A 33 5.52 20.49 21.24
C ASN A 33 4.11 20.43 20.62
N HIS A 34 3.20 19.76 21.31
CA HIS A 34 1.89 19.42 20.74
C HIS A 34 1.02 20.63 20.37
N GLN A 35 1.30 21.81 20.90
CA GLN A 35 0.56 23.04 20.59
C GLN A 35 1.06 23.76 19.33
N GLU A 36 2.28 23.46 18.88
CA GLU A 36 2.83 24.03 17.65
C GLU A 36 2.17 23.36 16.45
N ILE A 37 1.82 24.17 15.44
CA ILE A 37 1.30 23.65 14.18
C ILE A 37 2.45 23.03 13.40
N TYR A 38 2.29 21.75 13.08
CA TYR A 38 3.34 20.96 12.41
C TYR A 38 3.55 21.40 10.95
N ASP A 39 2.46 21.70 10.26
CA ASP A 39 2.49 22.17 8.87
C ASP A 39 3.02 23.61 8.82
N GLU A 40 4.16 23.80 8.16
CA GLU A 40 4.88 25.08 8.13
C GLU A 40 4.09 26.17 7.41
N GLU A 41 3.48 25.85 6.26
CA GLU A 41 2.68 26.82 5.49
C GLU A 41 1.46 27.29 6.28
N LEU A 42 0.72 26.37 6.91
CA LEU A 42 -0.41 26.69 7.77
C LEU A 42 0.02 27.48 9.00
N ARG A 43 1.17 27.14 9.59
CA ARG A 43 1.73 27.88 10.73
C ARG A 43 2.03 29.32 10.34
N GLU A 44 2.67 29.55 9.20
CA GLU A 44 2.95 30.90 8.70
C GLU A 44 1.66 31.67 8.36
N GLU A 45 0.65 30.99 7.80
CA GLU A 45 -0.64 31.61 7.52
C GLU A 45 -1.35 32.05 8.81
N LEU A 46 -1.37 31.20 9.82
CA LEU A 46 -1.93 31.55 11.13
C LEU A 46 -1.16 32.69 11.80
N GLU A 47 0.17 32.73 11.65
CA GLU A 47 0.99 33.84 12.14
C GLU A 47 0.64 35.15 11.42
N ARG A 48 0.47 35.13 10.08
CA ARG A 48 0.01 36.31 9.31
C ARG A 48 -1.36 36.79 9.78
N GLN A 49 -2.30 35.88 10.01
CA GLN A 49 -3.63 36.22 10.52
C GLN A 49 -3.56 36.86 11.91
N TYR A 50 -2.70 36.35 12.79
CA TYR A 50 -2.46 36.93 14.11
C TYR A 50 -1.86 38.33 14.02
N GLN A 51 -0.81 38.50 13.21
CA GLN A 51 -0.15 39.80 12.99
C GLN A 51 -1.12 40.84 12.42
N LEU A 52 -2.01 40.43 11.51
CA LEU A 52 -3.08 41.30 11.00
C LEU A 52 -4.05 41.68 12.11
N ALA A 53 -4.51 40.71 12.92
CA ALA A 53 -5.45 40.98 14.00
C ALA A 53 -4.88 41.99 15.02
N ILE A 54 -3.63 41.82 15.47
CA ILE A 54 -3.01 42.74 16.44
C ILE A 54 -2.62 44.11 15.85
N SER A 55 -2.70 44.28 14.53
CA SER A 55 -2.50 45.59 13.89
C SER A 55 -3.75 46.47 13.91
N LEU A 56 -4.91 45.89 14.25
CA LEU A 56 -6.18 46.60 14.40
C LEU A 56 -6.28 47.27 15.78
N ASP A 57 -7.18 48.25 15.91
CA ASP A 57 -7.47 48.91 17.18
C ASP A 57 -8.12 47.91 18.16
N GLU A 58 -7.52 47.70 19.33
CA GLU A 58 -7.91 46.69 20.33
C GLU A 58 -9.37 46.84 20.80
N ASP A 59 -9.90 48.08 20.83
CA ASP A 59 -11.28 48.36 21.23
C ASP A 59 -12.29 48.23 20.07
N SER A 60 -11.83 47.89 18.87
CA SER A 60 -12.68 47.80 17.68
C SER A 60 -13.37 46.45 17.51
N GLN A 61 -14.54 46.47 16.88
CA GLN A 61 -15.23 45.24 16.47
C GLN A 61 -14.36 44.41 15.52
N ALA A 62 -13.60 45.06 14.63
CA ALA A 62 -12.73 44.39 13.67
C ALA A 62 -11.63 43.56 14.36
N TYR A 63 -11.01 44.09 15.43
CA TYR A 63 -10.06 43.33 16.25
C TYR A 63 -10.72 42.10 16.88
N THR A 64 -11.90 42.29 17.48
CA THR A 64 -12.66 41.21 18.13
C THR A 64 -12.97 40.08 17.14
N ASP A 65 -13.46 40.43 15.94
CA ASP A 65 -13.80 39.46 14.90
C ASP A 65 -12.55 38.75 14.34
N ALA A 66 -11.47 39.48 14.08
CA ALA A 66 -10.22 38.92 13.56
C ALA A 66 -9.56 37.98 14.59
N MET A 67 -9.53 38.36 15.87
CA MET A 67 -8.98 37.53 16.93
C MET A 67 -9.84 36.28 17.18
N ALA A 68 -11.17 36.39 17.07
CA ALA A 68 -12.07 35.24 17.12
C ALA A 68 -11.81 34.27 15.96
N ALA A 69 -11.64 34.79 14.74
CA ALA A 69 -11.31 33.99 13.56
C ALA A 69 -9.96 33.28 13.71
N TYR A 70 -8.91 33.99 14.13
CA TYR A 70 -7.60 33.41 14.41
C TYR A 70 -7.67 32.29 15.46
N ASN A 71 -8.33 32.55 16.60
CA ASN A 71 -8.47 31.55 17.66
C ASN A 71 -9.23 30.29 17.18
N ALA A 72 -10.29 30.48 16.38
CA ALA A 72 -11.04 29.37 15.79
C ALA A 72 -10.19 28.59 14.78
N ALA A 73 -9.41 29.26 13.94
CA ALA A 73 -8.51 28.64 12.97
C ALA A 73 -7.39 27.85 13.67
N MET A 74 -6.76 28.44 14.70
CA MET A 74 -5.72 27.79 15.51
C MET A 74 -6.27 26.55 16.25
N ALA A 75 -7.46 26.66 16.84
CA ALA A 75 -8.10 25.53 17.50
C ALA A 75 -8.43 24.40 16.50
N THR A 76 -8.94 24.75 15.32
CA THR A 76 -9.24 23.80 14.25
C THR A 76 -7.97 23.09 13.76
N ALA A 77 -6.89 23.84 13.52
CA ALA A 77 -5.61 23.29 13.11
C ALA A 77 -5.04 22.29 14.14
N ARG A 78 -5.07 22.66 15.43
CA ARG A 78 -4.64 21.78 16.53
C ARG A 78 -5.49 20.51 16.65
N LEU A 79 -6.81 20.65 16.61
CA LEU A 79 -7.71 19.48 16.66
C LEU A 79 -7.53 18.56 15.46
N ARG A 80 -7.22 19.10 14.28
CA ARG A 80 -6.93 18.33 13.07
C ARG A 80 -5.64 17.52 13.23
N GLN A 81 -4.54 18.12 13.66
CA GLN A 81 -3.25 17.40 13.79
C GLN A 81 -3.25 16.38 14.94
N TRP A 82 -3.99 16.62 16.02
CA TRP A 82 -4.09 15.67 17.15
C TRP A 82 -4.94 14.44 16.85
N ARG A 83 -5.71 14.47 15.76
CA ARG A 83 -6.65 13.42 15.42
C ARG A 83 -5.91 12.21 14.84
N ASN A 84 -6.13 11.04 15.43
CA ASN A 84 -5.72 9.77 14.84
C ASN A 84 -6.75 9.29 13.81
N ARG A 85 -6.48 9.56 12.53
CA ARG A 85 -7.41 9.23 11.43
C ARG A 85 -7.66 7.73 11.29
N CYS A 86 -6.73 6.88 11.76
CA CYS A 86 -6.86 5.42 11.70
C CYS A 86 -8.05 4.88 12.49
N VAL A 87 -8.51 5.61 13.52
CA VAL A 87 -9.63 5.19 14.40
C VAL A 87 -10.76 6.22 14.46
N ALA A 88 -10.49 7.49 14.22
CA ALA A 88 -11.44 8.58 14.44
C ALA A 88 -12.17 9.06 13.17
N ASP A 89 -11.66 8.73 11.98
CA ASP A 89 -12.25 9.18 10.72
C ASP A 89 -12.92 8.02 9.98
N GLY A 90 -14.15 8.25 9.53
CA GLY A 90 -14.78 7.44 8.51
C GLY A 90 -14.37 7.90 7.12
N TYR A 91 -14.07 6.96 6.23
CA TYR A 91 -13.80 7.23 4.82
C TYR A 91 -14.50 6.22 3.93
N GLU A 92 -14.67 6.54 2.64
CA GLU A 92 -15.19 5.60 1.66
C GLU A 92 -14.07 4.64 1.24
N PRO A 93 -14.16 3.34 1.53
CA PRO A 93 -13.06 2.40 1.29
C PRO A 93 -12.79 2.15 -0.19
N GLY A 94 -13.78 2.42 -1.05
CA GLY A 94 -13.74 2.11 -2.46
C GLY A 94 -13.40 0.63 -2.71
N SER A 95 -12.62 0.38 -3.75
CA SER A 95 -12.36 -0.99 -4.21
C SER A 95 -11.60 -1.88 -3.21
N THR A 96 -11.05 -1.34 -2.10
CA THR A 96 -10.50 -2.16 -1.01
C THR A 96 -11.58 -2.95 -0.27
N PHE A 97 -12.86 -2.58 -0.42
CA PHE A 97 -14.02 -3.30 0.12
C PHE A 97 -14.45 -4.51 -0.72
N LYS A 98 -14.09 -4.56 -2.01
CA LYS A 98 -14.48 -5.66 -2.93
C LYS A 98 -14.18 -7.07 -2.38
N PRO A 99 -13.02 -7.35 -1.75
CA PRO A 99 -12.75 -8.64 -1.12
C PRO A 99 -13.81 -9.06 -0.09
N ILE A 100 -14.40 -8.11 0.66
CA ILE A 100 -15.48 -8.38 1.63
C ILE A 100 -16.75 -8.82 0.89
N THR A 101 -17.13 -8.09 -0.17
CA THR A 101 -18.27 -8.46 -1.03
C THR A 101 -18.06 -9.85 -1.65
N LEU A 102 -16.86 -10.12 -2.16
CA LEU A 102 -16.53 -11.39 -2.79
C LEU A 102 -16.59 -12.55 -1.79
N ALA A 103 -15.97 -12.37 -0.61
CA ALA A 103 -16.00 -13.38 0.46
C ALA A 103 -17.43 -13.68 0.91
N THR A 104 -18.28 -12.65 1.03
CA THR A 104 -19.72 -12.81 1.31
C THR A 104 -20.42 -13.65 0.24
N GLY A 105 -20.14 -13.37 -1.04
CA GLY A 105 -20.70 -14.11 -2.16
C GLY A 105 -20.25 -15.58 -2.21
N LEU A 106 -18.98 -15.85 -1.92
CA LEU A 106 -18.42 -17.21 -1.86
C LEU A 106 -18.99 -17.99 -0.67
N GLU A 107 -18.98 -17.40 0.53
CA GLU A 107 -19.46 -18.04 1.76
C GLU A 107 -20.94 -18.42 1.67
N THR A 108 -21.75 -17.58 1.04
CA THR A 108 -23.19 -17.82 0.88
C THR A 108 -23.52 -18.72 -0.31
N GLY A 109 -22.52 -19.06 -1.14
CA GLY A 109 -22.69 -19.79 -2.39
C GLY A 109 -23.40 -18.99 -3.50
N ALA A 110 -23.63 -17.69 -3.29
CA ALA A 110 -24.23 -16.81 -4.30
C ALA A 110 -23.29 -16.58 -5.50
N ILE A 111 -21.99 -16.71 -5.28
CA ILE A 111 -20.91 -16.53 -6.26
C ILE A 111 -20.03 -17.76 -6.26
N THR A 112 -19.57 -18.17 -7.43
CA THR A 112 -18.56 -19.24 -7.56
C THR A 112 -17.34 -18.77 -8.34
N LEU A 113 -16.24 -19.51 -8.23
CA LEU A 113 -15.02 -19.23 -9.02
C LEU A 113 -15.22 -19.43 -10.53
N ASN A 114 -16.24 -20.20 -10.93
CA ASN A 114 -16.57 -20.49 -12.33
C ASN A 114 -17.53 -19.47 -12.94
N ASP A 115 -18.05 -18.53 -12.15
CA ASP A 115 -18.91 -17.47 -12.66
C ASP A 115 -18.13 -16.56 -13.62
N THR A 116 -18.85 -16.05 -14.61
CA THR A 116 -18.33 -15.06 -15.55
C THR A 116 -19.15 -13.77 -15.53
N TYR A 117 -18.47 -12.66 -15.82
CA TYR A 117 -19.02 -11.32 -15.81
C TYR A 117 -18.59 -10.59 -17.07
N GLU A 118 -19.53 -9.96 -17.77
CA GLU A 118 -19.24 -9.13 -18.93
C GLU A 118 -19.09 -7.67 -18.52
N CYS A 119 -17.98 -7.05 -18.93
CA CYS A 119 -17.70 -5.63 -18.68
C CYS A 119 -17.53 -4.89 -20.00
N THR A 120 -18.54 -4.10 -20.36
CA THR A 120 -18.58 -3.20 -21.53
C THR A 120 -18.05 -1.79 -21.24
N GLY A 121 -17.45 -1.57 -20.07
CA GLY A 121 -16.92 -0.27 -19.62
C GLY A 121 -17.95 0.58 -18.90
N SER A 122 -19.21 0.54 -19.33
CA SER A 122 -20.35 1.13 -18.61
C SER A 122 -21.58 0.24 -18.67
N TYR A 123 -22.45 0.30 -17.65
CA TYR A 123 -23.68 -0.48 -17.59
C TYR A 123 -24.79 0.25 -16.81
N LYS A 124 -26.04 0.14 -17.31
CA LYS A 124 -27.23 0.70 -16.68
C LYS A 124 -28.01 -0.41 -15.98
N PHE A 125 -27.94 -0.44 -14.65
CA PHE A 125 -28.64 -1.42 -13.84
C PHE A 125 -30.09 -1.04 -13.55
N GLU A 126 -30.95 -2.06 -13.42
CA GLU A 126 -32.31 -1.88 -12.93
C GLU A 126 -32.32 -1.45 -11.45
N GLY A 127 -33.21 -0.52 -11.11
CA GLY A 127 -33.31 0.02 -9.74
C GLY A 127 -32.20 1.02 -9.38
N ARG A 128 -31.49 1.58 -10.37
CA ARG A 128 -30.50 2.64 -10.22
C ARG A 128 -30.63 3.67 -11.34
N ASP A 129 -30.62 4.96 -11.01
CA ASP A 129 -30.76 6.05 -11.99
C ASP A 129 -29.45 6.37 -12.73
N GLN A 130 -28.32 6.30 -12.05
CA GLN A 130 -27.01 6.56 -12.65
C GLN A 130 -26.46 5.33 -13.38
N ILE A 131 -25.72 5.58 -14.46
CA ILE A 131 -24.92 4.55 -15.12
C ILE A 131 -23.73 4.21 -14.20
N VAL A 132 -23.39 2.94 -14.12
CA VAL A 132 -22.18 2.48 -13.44
C VAL A 132 -21.06 2.43 -14.47
N ASN A 133 -19.99 3.17 -14.22
CA ASN A 133 -18.78 3.14 -15.02
C ASN A 133 -17.73 2.24 -14.35
N CYS A 134 -16.98 1.55 -15.19
CA CYS A 134 -15.73 0.90 -14.82
C CYS A 134 -14.57 1.85 -15.12
N TRP A 135 -13.44 1.71 -14.43
CA TRP A 135 -12.27 2.56 -14.67
C TRP A 135 -11.73 2.37 -16.10
N LYS A 136 -11.84 1.16 -16.66
CA LYS A 136 -11.53 0.90 -18.07
C LYS A 136 -12.73 1.23 -18.95
N ALA A 137 -12.74 2.41 -19.56
CA ALA A 137 -13.84 2.88 -20.40
C ALA A 137 -14.15 1.95 -21.59
N ALA A 138 -13.12 1.31 -22.17
CA ALA A 138 -13.28 0.32 -23.24
C ALA A 138 -13.90 -1.01 -22.77
N GLY A 139 -14.04 -1.21 -21.45
CA GLY A 139 -14.46 -2.47 -20.86
C GLY A 139 -13.32 -3.48 -20.72
N HIS A 140 -13.61 -4.52 -19.94
CA HIS A 140 -12.69 -5.63 -19.71
C HIS A 140 -13.05 -6.89 -20.52
N GLY A 141 -14.17 -6.86 -21.25
CA GLY A 141 -14.72 -8.05 -21.88
C GLY A 141 -15.29 -9.03 -20.84
N THR A 142 -15.35 -10.30 -21.21
CA THR A 142 -15.76 -11.38 -20.29
C THR A 142 -14.62 -11.73 -19.35
N GLN A 143 -14.91 -11.81 -18.06
CA GLN A 143 -13.95 -12.10 -17.01
C GLN A 143 -14.51 -13.15 -16.07
N THR A 144 -13.65 -14.03 -15.57
CA THR A 144 -13.91 -14.89 -14.42
C THR A 144 -14.03 -14.09 -13.13
N THR A 145 -14.52 -14.69 -12.05
CA THR A 145 -14.54 -14.08 -10.71
C THR A 145 -13.16 -13.59 -10.27
N MET A 146 -12.10 -14.38 -10.52
CA MET A 146 -10.72 -14.03 -10.17
C MET A 146 -10.23 -12.82 -10.95
N GLU A 147 -10.41 -12.83 -12.29
CA GLU A 147 -10.07 -11.70 -13.16
C GLU A 147 -10.86 -10.44 -12.81
N ALA A 148 -12.14 -10.56 -12.43
CA ALA A 148 -12.97 -9.44 -12.03
C ALA A 148 -12.44 -8.75 -10.77
N LEU A 149 -11.93 -9.50 -9.79
CA LEU A 149 -11.25 -8.95 -8.61
C LEU A 149 -9.90 -8.31 -8.99
N GLY A 150 -9.07 -9.02 -9.76
CA GLY A 150 -7.75 -8.54 -10.20
C GLY A 150 -7.82 -7.23 -10.98
N ASN A 151 -8.76 -7.15 -11.93
CA ASN A 151 -9.06 -5.95 -12.73
C ASN A 151 -9.91 -4.93 -11.98
N SER A 152 -10.35 -5.21 -10.75
CA SER A 152 -11.15 -4.31 -9.93
C SER A 152 -12.42 -3.82 -10.66
N CYS A 153 -13.16 -4.71 -11.31
CA CYS A 153 -14.27 -4.35 -12.20
C CYS A 153 -15.55 -3.95 -11.43
N ASN A 154 -15.99 -2.68 -11.50
CA ASN A 154 -17.20 -2.21 -10.80
C ASN A 154 -18.48 -2.91 -11.30
N ILE A 155 -18.59 -3.14 -12.62
CA ILE A 155 -19.75 -3.79 -13.22
C ILE A 155 -19.88 -5.24 -12.73
N ALA A 156 -18.78 -5.99 -12.65
CA ALA A 156 -18.79 -7.34 -12.10
C ALA A 156 -19.24 -7.34 -10.63
N PHE A 157 -18.67 -6.46 -9.81
CA PHE A 157 -19.05 -6.33 -8.40
C PHE A 157 -20.49 -5.83 -8.20
N SER A 158 -21.07 -5.09 -9.15
CA SER A 158 -22.50 -4.78 -9.17
C SER A 158 -23.35 -6.02 -9.28
N ASN A 159 -23.01 -6.87 -10.25
CA ASN A 159 -23.72 -8.12 -10.47
C ASN A 159 -23.54 -9.07 -9.28
N MET A 160 -22.33 -9.12 -8.68
CA MET A 160 -22.08 -9.90 -7.46
C MET A 160 -22.94 -9.40 -6.29
N GLY A 161 -22.99 -8.08 -6.06
CA GLY A 161 -23.82 -7.48 -5.02
C GLY A 161 -25.31 -7.81 -5.20
N LEU A 162 -25.81 -7.70 -6.44
CA LEU A 162 -27.20 -8.06 -6.77
C LEU A 162 -27.49 -9.56 -6.57
N LYS A 163 -26.55 -10.44 -6.89
CA LYS A 163 -26.67 -11.89 -6.65
C LYS A 163 -26.70 -12.23 -5.15
N ILE A 164 -25.87 -11.56 -4.35
CA ILE A 164 -25.87 -11.69 -2.88
C ILE A 164 -27.21 -11.23 -2.29
N GLY A 165 -27.74 -10.13 -2.81
CA GLY A 165 -28.97 -9.50 -2.35
C GLY A 165 -28.76 -8.58 -1.15
N ALA A 166 -29.62 -7.57 -1.02
CA ALA A 166 -29.46 -6.48 -0.06
C ALA A 166 -29.44 -6.94 1.40
N GLN A 167 -30.32 -7.90 1.75
CA GLN A 167 -30.42 -8.42 3.11
C GLN A 167 -29.12 -9.15 3.51
N THR A 168 -28.70 -10.15 2.74
CA THR A 168 -27.48 -10.91 3.00
C THR A 168 -26.25 -10.01 3.04
N PHE A 169 -26.16 -9.04 2.12
CA PHE A 169 -25.07 -8.07 2.12
C PHE A 169 -25.03 -7.27 3.42
N TYR A 170 -26.18 -6.79 3.89
CA TYR A 170 -26.29 -6.03 5.13
C TYR A 170 -25.92 -6.89 6.35
N GLU A 171 -26.41 -8.14 6.41
CA GLU A 171 -26.08 -9.09 7.47
C GLU A 171 -24.57 -9.35 7.56
N TYR A 172 -23.88 -9.54 6.42
CA TYR A 172 -22.43 -9.71 6.40
C TYR A 172 -21.69 -8.41 6.70
N PHE A 173 -22.20 -7.26 6.27
CA PHE A 173 -21.65 -5.96 6.65
C PHE A 173 -21.63 -5.78 8.19
N GLU A 174 -22.69 -6.22 8.87
CA GLU A 174 -22.74 -6.28 10.33
C GLU A 174 -21.84 -7.39 10.90
N ALA A 175 -21.81 -8.57 10.29
CA ALA A 175 -21.01 -9.69 10.75
C ALA A 175 -19.51 -9.38 10.73
N PHE A 176 -19.02 -8.66 9.73
CA PHE A 176 -17.64 -8.14 9.64
C PHE A 176 -17.37 -6.96 10.58
N GLY A 177 -18.37 -6.48 11.33
CA GLY A 177 -18.18 -5.49 12.39
C GLY A 177 -18.13 -4.03 11.93
N PHE A 178 -18.64 -3.71 10.73
CA PHE A 178 -18.62 -2.33 10.21
C PHE A 178 -19.67 -1.40 10.84
N ARG A 179 -20.65 -1.96 11.55
CA ARG A 179 -21.72 -1.24 12.25
C ARG A 179 -21.49 -1.08 13.76
N GLU A 180 -20.32 -1.49 14.24
CA GLU A 180 -19.93 -1.43 15.64
C GLU A 180 -18.50 -0.89 15.76
N LYS A 181 -18.19 -0.31 16.93
CA LYS A 181 -16.79 -0.05 17.30
C LYS A 181 -15.99 -1.34 17.35
N THR A 182 -14.71 -1.26 17.02
CA THR A 182 -13.80 -2.40 17.07
C THR A 182 -13.41 -2.78 18.48
N GLY A 183 -13.47 -1.83 19.43
CA GLY A 183 -13.03 -2.06 20.80
C GLY A 183 -11.54 -1.83 21.00
N ILE A 184 -10.86 -1.24 20.02
CA ILE A 184 -9.45 -0.86 20.16
C ILE A 184 -9.23 0.00 21.40
N ASP A 185 -8.13 -0.24 22.08
CA ASP A 185 -7.70 0.42 23.31
C ASP A 185 -7.16 1.86 23.10
N LEU A 186 -7.78 2.60 22.17
CA LEU A 186 -7.47 3.99 21.84
C LEU A 186 -8.69 4.91 22.03
N PRO A 187 -8.48 6.15 22.49
CA PRO A 187 -9.56 7.13 22.60
C PRO A 187 -10.02 7.62 21.22
N GLY A 188 -11.25 8.13 21.16
CA GLY A 188 -11.76 8.81 19.97
C GLY A 188 -12.17 7.87 18.83
N GLU A 189 -12.31 6.57 19.08
CA GLU A 189 -12.82 5.62 18.09
C GLU A 189 -14.22 6.03 17.62
N ALA A 190 -14.34 6.21 16.29
CA ALA A 190 -15.58 6.52 15.61
C ALA A 190 -16.29 5.24 15.13
N GLU A 191 -17.59 5.38 14.87
CA GLU A 191 -18.37 4.38 14.14
C GLU A 191 -18.49 4.79 12.67
N GLY A 192 -18.54 3.80 11.79
CA GLY A 192 -18.85 4.02 10.38
C GLY A 192 -20.26 4.58 10.17
N ILE A 193 -20.48 5.20 9.00
CA ILE A 193 -21.79 5.67 8.55
C ILE A 193 -22.28 4.74 7.46
N PHE A 194 -23.41 4.09 7.71
CA PHE A 194 -24.06 3.21 6.75
C PHE A 194 -25.58 3.43 6.75
N PHE A 195 -26.24 2.98 5.69
CA PHE A 195 -27.68 3.12 5.50
C PHE A 195 -28.48 2.46 6.63
N PRO A 196 -29.66 3.02 7.00
CA PRO A 196 -30.67 2.29 7.74
C PRO A 196 -31.10 1.03 6.99
N TYR A 197 -31.40 -0.05 7.73
CA TYR A 197 -31.73 -1.36 7.17
C TYR A 197 -32.89 -1.28 6.16
N GLU A 198 -34.02 -0.67 6.55
CA GLU A 198 -35.22 -0.60 5.71
C GLU A 198 -34.99 0.21 4.42
N GLN A 199 -34.13 1.22 4.48
CA GLN A 199 -33.74 2.01 3.31
C GLN A 199 -32.83 1.18 2.39
N PHE A 200 -31.90 0.41 2.96
CA PHE A 200 -30.95 -0.39 2.20
C PHE A 200 -31.61 -1.58 1.51
N THR A 201 -32.56 -2.24 2.17
CA THR A 201 -33.28 -3.41 1.67
C THR A 201 -34.58 -3.07 0.94
N GLN A 202 -34.78 -1.80 0.60
CA GLN A 202 -36.01 -1.36 -0.06
C GLN A 202 -36.17 -2.03 -1.43
N ALA A 203 -37.27 -2.75 -1.61
CA ALA A 203 -37.58 -3.42 -2.88
C ALA A 203 -37.63 -2.42 -4.06
N GLY A 204 -36.95 -2.78 -5.15
CA GLY A 204 -36.90 -1.97 -6.37
C GLY A 204 -35.86 -0.84 -6.36
N ASN A 205 -35.17 -0.60 -5.25
CA ASN A 205 -34.04 0.33 -5.18
C ASN A 205 -32.74 -0.44 -4.92
N ASN A 206 -31.96 -0.62 -5.98
CA ASN A 206 -30.68 -1.31 -5.91
C ASN A 206 -29.49 -0.35 -5.85
N ALA A 207 -29.71 0.97 -5.92
CA ALA A 207 -28.64 1.96 -6.04
C ALA A 207 -27.62 1.84 -4.89
N ASN A 208 -28.09 1.72 -3.66
CA ASN A 208 -27.24 1.62 -2.46
C ASN A 208 -26.46 0.29 -2.43
N LEU A 209 -27.12 -0.83 -2.70
CA LEU A 209 -26.47 -2.15 -2.76
C LEU A 209 -25.39 -2.19 -3.84
N ILE A 210 -25.73 -1.68 -5.03
CA ILE A 210 -24.83 -1.60 -6.17
C ILE A 210 -23.60 -0.76 -5.80
N SER A 211 -23.75 0.49 -5.35
CA SER A 211 -22.58 1.29 -4.95
C SER A 211 -21.77 0.66 -3.79
N SER A 212 -22.47 0.09 -2.81
CA SER A 212 -21.82 -0.49 -1.62
C SER A 212 -21.00 -1.73 -1.95
N SER A 213 -21.37 -2.49 -2.98
CA SER A 213 -20.67 -3.73 -3.33
C SER A 213 -19.23 -3.51 -3.82
N TRP A 214 -18.87 -2.27 -4.17
CA TRP A 214 -17.49 -1.84 -4.41
C TRP A 214 -17.02 -0.71 -3.49
N GLY A 215 -17.65 -0.53 -2.33
CA GLY A 215 -17.15 0.34 -1.26
C GLY A 215 -17.41 1.83 -1.44
N GLN A 216 -18.47 2.20 -2.18
CA GLN A 216 -18.88 3.60 -2.37
C GLN A 216 -20.21 3.87 -1.63
N THR A 217 -20.48 5.13 -1.31
CA THR A 217 -21.70 5.67 -0.65
C THR A 217 -21.88 5.34 0.83
N PHE A 218 -20.84 4.83 1.48
CA PHE A 218 -20.80 4.64 2.93
C PHE A 218 -19.40 4.86 3.47
N LYS A 219 -19.29 5.13 4.77
CA LYS A 219 -18.01 5.36 5.44
C LYS A 219 -17.75 4.31 6.51
N ILE A 220 -16.54 3.78 6.55
CA ILE A 220 -16.03 2.92 7.63
C ILE A 220 -14.72 3.49 8.14
N THR A 221 -14.33 3.15 9.36
CA THR A 221 -13.00 3.55 9.86
C THR A 221 -11.90 2.67 9.26
N PRO A 222 -10.66 3.18 9.11
CA PRO A 222 -9.54 2.38 8.63
C PRO A 222 -9.29 1.12 9.46
N ILE A 223 -9.42 1.21 10.79
CA ILE A 223 -9.27 0.05 11.69
C ILE A 223 -10.38 -1.01 11.49
N GLN A 224 -11.62 -0.61 11.17
CA GLN A 224 -12.68 -1.57 10.83
C GLN A 224 -12.34 -2.35 9.56
N LEU A 225 -11.83 -1.67 8.51
CA LEU A 225 -11.42 -2.36 7.28
C LEU A 225 -10.28 -3.34 7.54
N VAL A 226 -9.23 -2.92 8.25
CA VAL A 226 -8.07 -3.76 8.57
C VAL A 226 -8.47 -4.99 9.38
N ARG A 227 -9.33 -4.81 10.40
CA ARG A 227 -9.91 -5.90 11.21
C ARG A 227 -10.69 -6.88 10.36
N ALA A 228 -11.56 -6.40 9.47
CA ALA A 228 -12.37 -7.26 8.61
C ALA A 228 -11.50 -8.00 7.56
N THR A 229 -10.49 -7.33 7.00
CA THR A 229 -9.55 -7.96 6.06
C THR A 229 -8.70 -9.03 6.73
N ALA A 230 -8.29 -8.85 7.99
CA ALA A 230 -7.62 -9.91 8.74
C ALA A 230 -8.50 -11.17 8.85
N ALA A 231 -9.80 -11.00 9.10
CA ALA A 231 -10.74 -12.12 9.13
C ALA A 231 -10.83 -12.88 7.79
N LEU A 232 -10.58 -12.21 6.66
CA LEU A 232 -10.60 -12.85 5.34
C LEU A 232 -9.46 -13.86 5.15
N VAL A 233 -8.35 -13.74 5.89
CA VAL A 233 -7.12 -14.52 5.65
C VAL A 233 -6.63 -15.32 6.85
N ASN A 234 -7.31 -15.22 8.00
CA ASN A 234 -6.93 -15.92 9.23
C ASN A 234 -7.87 -17.10 9.59
N GLY A 235 -8.66 -17.59 8.62
CA GLY A 235 -9.67 -18.63 8.85
C GLY A 235 -11.07 -18.12 9.16
N GLY A 236 -11.32 -16.82 8.98
CA GLY A 236 -12.63 -16.21 9.18
C GLY A 236 -12.83 -15.54 10.53
N TYR A 237 -11.81 -15.49 11.40
CA TYR A 237 -11.95 -14.99 12.76
C TYR A 237 -11.82 -13.48 12.83
N LEU A 238 -12.90 -12.82 13.21
CA LEU A 238 -12.92 -11.39 13.49
C LEU A 238 -12.40 -11.15 14.91
N LEU A 239 -11.32 -10.37 15.02
CA LEU A 239 -10.63 -10.12 16.29
C LEU A 239 -10.94 -8.72 16.84
N GLU A 240 -10.77 -8.54 18.16
CA GLU A 240 -10.67 -7.22 18.78
C GLU A 240 -9.22 -6.72 18.62
N PRO A 241 -8.98 -5.62 17.87
CA PRO A 241 -7.64 -5.09 17.70
C PRO A 241 -7.15 -4.40 18.99
N HIS A 242 -5.84 -4.39 19.22
CA HIS A 242 -5.24 -3.75 20.40
C HIS A 242 -3.85 -3.19 20.10
N VAL A 243 -3.45 -2.12 20.80
CA VAL A 243 -2.11 -1.51 20.74
C VAL A 243 -1.29 -1.92 21.96
N VAL A 244 -1.91 -2.04 23.13
CA VAL A 244 -1.21 -2.45 24.35
C VAL A 244 -0.87 -3.94 24.26
N LYS A 245 0.43 -4.26 24.30
CA LYS A 245 0.93 -5.64 24.33
C LYS A 245 1.00 -6.20 25.75
N GLU A 246 1.62 -5.46 26.66
CA GLU A 246 1.73 -5.80 28.07
C GLU A 246 1.91 -4.54 28.93
N VAL A 247 1.56 -4.66 30.21
CA VAL A 247 1.75 -3.63 31.23
C VAL A 247 2.80 -4.13 32.21
N LEU A 248 3.83 -3.33 32.42
CA LEU A 248 4.92 -3.62 33.34
C LEU A 248 4.80 -2.76 34.60
N ASP A 249 5.24 -3.28 35.75
CA ASP A 249 5.41 -2.48 36.96
C ASP A 249 6.71 -1.66 36.91
N SER A 250 6.99 -0.90 37.98
CA SER A 250 8.21 -0.08 38.09
C SER A 250 9.51 -0.88 38.10
N ASP A 251 9.44 -2.18 38.42
CA ASP A 251 10.59 -3.08 38.49
C ASP A 251 10.77 -3.88 37.18
N GLY A 252 9.88 -3.67 36.20
CA GLY A 252 9.89 -4.36 34.90
C GLY A 252 9.21 -5.73 34.92
N ASN A 253 8.47 -6.08 35.98
CA ASN A 253 7.70 -7.32 36.00
C ASN A 253 6.40 -7.15 35.20
N VAL A 254 6.01 -8.19 34.48
CA VAL A 254 4.75 -8.21 33.72
C VAL A 254 3.57 -8.28 34.71
N VAL A 255 2.76 -7.23 34.73
CA VAL A 255 1.52 -7.14 35.52
C VAL A 255 0.35 -7.76 34.76
N SER A 256 0.27 -7.50 33.46
CA SER A 256 -0.73 -8.08 32.58
C SER A 256 -0.23 -8.13 31.14
N ARG A 257 -0.62 -9.17 30.41
CA ARG A 257 -0.41 -9.31 28.97
C ARG A 257 -1.76 -9.28 28.27
N THR A 258 -1.84 -8.60 27.14
CA THR A 258 -3.05 -8.60 26.32
C THR A 258 -3.12 -9.92 25.56
N GLU A 259 -4.25 -10.62 25.68
CA GLU A 259 -4.51 -11.88 25.00
C GLU A 259 -5.37 -11.65 23.76
N THR A 260 -5.15 -12.44 22.71
CA THR A 260 -5.98 -12.39 21.50
C THR A 260 -7.44 -12.65 21.83
N LYS A 261 -8.33 -11.74 21.43
CA LYS A 261 -9.77 -11.86 21.66
C LYS A 261 -10.52 -12.07 20.35
N VAL A 262 -11.01 -13.29 20.15
CA VAL A 262 -11.88 -13.65 19.02
C VAL A 262 -13.30 -13.19 19.33
N ILE A 263 -13.87 -12.35 18.47
CA ILE A 263 -15.24 -11.85 18.59
C ILE A 263 -16.24 -12.85 18.00
N ARG A 264 -15.97 -13.34 16.77
CA ARG A 264 -16.78 -14.31 16.05
C ARG A 264 -16.03 -14.84 14.83
N GLN A 265 -16.50 -15.94 14.25
CA GLN A 265 -16.07 -16.39 12.92
C GLN A 265 -17.12 -15.95 11.89
N VAL A 266 -16.71 -15.20 10.87
CA VAL A 266 -17.60 -14.56 9.88
C VAL A 266 -17.71 -15.38 8.60
N ILE A 267 -16.62 -16.01 8.19
CA ILE A 267 -16.57 -16.90 7.02
C ILE A 267 -15.89 -18.22 7.41
N SER A 268 -16.11 -19.26 6.62
CA SER A 268 -15.43 -20.54 6.77
C SER A 268 -13.93 -20.44 6.46
N GLN A 269 -13.15 -21.39 7.00
CA GLN A 269 -11.74 -21.57 6.64
C GLN A 269 -11.57 -21.77 5.13
N GLU A 270 -12.45 -22.56 4.50
CA GLU A 270 -12.42 -22.79 3.04
C GLU A 270 -12.54 -21.49 2.24
N THR A 271 -13.51 -20.64 2.59
CA THR A 271 -13.63 -19.32 1.96
C THR A 271 -12.40 -18.46 2.24
N SER A 272 -11.84 -18.51 3.45
CA SER A 272 -10.62 -17.78 3.82
C SER A 272 -9.41 -18.21 2.96
N ASP A 273 -9.22 -19.52 2.75
CA ASP A 273 -8.14 -20.07 1.92
C ASP A 273 -8.28 -19.64 0.44
N ILE A 274 -9.52 -19.57 -0.07
CA ILE A 274 -9.80 -19.02 -1.41
C ILE A 274 -9.47 -17.53 -1.44
N MET A 275 -9.84 -16.76 -0.41
CA MET A 275 -9.55 -15.33 -0.33
C MET A 275 -8.04 -15.05 -0.31
N CYS A 276 -7.23 -15.91 0.32
CA CYS A 276 -5.77 -15.81 0.24
C CYS A 276 -5.27 -15.88 -1.21
N GLN A 277 -5.69 -16.90 -1.96
CA GLN A 277 -5.33 -17.06 -3.37
C GLN A 277 -5.80 -15.86 -4.23
N MET A 278 -7.00 -15.36 -3.93
CA MET A 278 -7.56 -14.18 -4.60
C MET A 278 -6.74 -12.93 -4.35
N TYR A 279 -6.34 -12.67 -3.11
CA TYR A 279 -5.50 -11.51 -2.76
C TYR A 279 -4.13 -11.57 -3.43
N GLU A 280 -3.48 -12.73 -3.45
CA GLU A 280 -2.19 -12.94 -4.12
C GLU A 280 -2.29 -12.70 -5.64
N TYR A 281 -3.39 -13.13 -6.26
CA TYR A 281 -3.62 -12.91 -7.68
C TYR A 281 -3.71 -11.43 -8.05
N VAL A 282 -4.31 -10.59 -7.22
CA VAL A 282 -4.41 -9.14 -7.53
C VAL A 282 -3.02 -8.50 -7.62
N VAL A 283 -2.05 -8.96 -6.85
CA VAL A 283 -0.67 -8.47 -6.89
C VAL A 283 0.08 -9.09 -8.07
N SER A 284 0.05 -10.41 -8.21
CA SER A 284 0.81 -11.11 -9.26
C SER A 284 0.28 -10.90 -10.68
N GLY A 285 -1.04 -10.74 -10.86
CA GLY A 285 -1.69 -10.68 -12.18
C GLY A 285 -2.74 -9.56 -12.33
N GLY A 286 -2.90 -8.70 -11.33
CA GLY A 286 -3.94 -7.67 -11.31
C GLY A 286 -3.43 -6.25 -11.13
N THR A 287 -4.33 -5.39 -10.66
CA THR A 287 -4.11 -3.95 -10.49
C THR A 287 -3.14 -3.56 -9.36
N ALA A 288 -2.68 -4.52 -8.55
CA ALA A 288 -1.83 -4.26 -7.39
C ALA A 288 -0.37 -4.69 -7.56
N SER A 289 0.10 -4.89 -8.79
CA SER A 289 1.48 -5.36 -9.08
C SER A 289 2.58 -4.48 -8.49
N GLY A 290 2.32 -3.18 -8.31
CA GLY A 290 3.25 -2.28 -7.62
C GLY A 290 3.54 -2.65 -6.16
N ALA A 291 2.73 -3.49 -5.52
CA ALA A 291 2.95 -3.95 -4.15
C ALA A 291 3.81 -5.23 -4.06
N SER A 292 4.32 -5.75 -5.18
CA SER A 292 5.20 -6.92 -5.17
C SER A 292 6.45 -6.62 -4.35
N VAL A 293 6.82 -7.56 -3.47
CA VAL A 293 8.05 -7.48 -2.67
C VAL A 293 8.85 -8.76 -2.94
N PRO A 294 10.01 -8.65 -3.60
CA PRO A 294 10.83 -9.82 -3.88
C PRO A 294 11.13 -10.65 -2.63
N GLY A 295 10.99 -11.97 -2.76
CA GLY A 295 11.20 -12.89 -1.64
C GLY A 295 10.02 -13.02 -0.70
N TYR A 296 8.91 -12.33 -0.95
CA TYR A 296 7.67 -12.50 -0.18
C TYR A 296 6.48 -12.64 -1.11
N ARG A 297 5.61 -13.61 -0.82
CA ARG A 297 4.33 -13.70 -1.51
C ARG A 297 3.38 -12.67 -0.91
N VAL A 298 3.16 -11.58 -1.62
CA VAL A 298 2.28 -10.50 -1.19
C VAL A 298 0.93 -10.62 -1.88
N GLY A 299 -0.14 -10.49 -1.10
CA GLY A 299 -1.49 -10.33 -1.60
C GLY A 299 -2.02 -8.94 -1.25
N GLY A 300 -3.04 -8.47 -1.96
CA GLY A 300 -3.62 -7.18 -1.63
C GLY A 300 -4.71 -6.69 -2.55
N LYS A 301 -5.25 -5.50 -2.27
CA LYS A 301 -6.25 -4.86 -3.11
C LYS A 301 -6.05 -3.36 -3.12
N THR A 302 -6.09 -2.79 -4.32
CA THR A 302 -6.09 -1.35 -4.55
C THR A 302 -7.48 -0.74 -4.42
N GLY A 303 -7.53 0.53 -4.01
CA GLY A 303 -8.68 1.39 -4.00
C GLY A 303 -8.40 2.71 -4.71
N THR A 304 -9.37 3.15 -5.49
CA THR A 304 -9.45 4.53 -6.02
C THR A 304 -10.90 4.95 -5.81
N GLY A 305 -11.14 5.80 -4.82
CA GLY A 305 -12.46 6.28 -4.43
C GLY A 305 -12.61 7.77 -4.75
N GLU A 306 -13.68 8.12 -5.45
CA GLU A 306 -14.09 9.52 -5.64
C GLU A 306 -14.58 10.11 -4.32
N LYS A 307 -14.27 11.39 -4.06
CA LYS A 307 -14.75 12.12 -2.88
C LYS A 307 -16.10 12.76 -3.17
N ILE A 308 -17.13 11.92 -3.23
CA ILE A 308 -18.46 12.33 -3.70
C ILE A 308 -19.22 13.26 -2.73
N ASP A 309 -18.77 13.39 -1.48
CA ASP A 309 -19.42 14.20 -0.46
C ASP A 309 -18.67 15.51 -0.14
N VAL A 310 -17.67 15.85 -0.95
CA VAL A 310 -16.87 17.06 -0.79
C VAL A 310 -17.20 18.05 -1.90
N TYR A 311 -17.42 19.30 -1.50
CA TYR A 311 -17.82 20.40 -2.37
C TYR A 311 -16.87 21.58 -2.19
N ASP A 312 -16.60 22.30 -3.28
CA ASP A 312 -15.85 23.54 -3.26
C ASP A 312 -16.66 24.70 -2.63
N GLU A 313 -16.04 25.88 -2.56
CA GLU A 313 -16.67 27.09 -2.01
C GLU A 313 -17.93 27.54 -2.78
N ASN A 314 -18.11 27.08 -4.01
CA ASN A 314 -19.27 27.37 -4.86
C ASN A 314 -20.35 26.27 -4.77
N GLY A 315 -20.15 25.25 -3.94
CA GLY A 315 -21.05 24.11 -3.80
C GLY A 315 -20.98 23.11 -4.95
N VAL A 316 -19.91 23.14 -5.76
CA VAL A 316 -19.64 22.18 -6.84
C VAL A 316 -18.84 21.02 -6.27
N GLN A 317 -19.23 19.80 -6.60
CA GLN A 317 -18.52 18.59 -6.16
C GLN A 317 -17.07 18.62 -6.68
N VAL A 318 -16.11 18.31 -5.81
CA VAL A 318 -14.71 18.25 -6.20
C VAL A 318 -14.42 16.99 -7.02
N ASP A 319 -13.45 17.05 -7.92
CA ASP A 319 -12.93 15.88 -8.66
C ASP A 319 -11.72 15.24 -7.94
N ASP A 320 -11.74 15.27 -6.61
CA ASP A 320 -10.67 14.71 -5.79
C ASP A 320 -10.88 13.21 -5.55
N LYS A 321 -9.77 12.49 -5.40
CA LYS A 321 -9.76 11.04 -5.13
C LYS A 321 -9.01 10.71 -3.84
N MET A 322 -9.46 9.68 -3.16
CA MET A 322 -8.65 8.92 -2.20
C MET A 322 -8.12 7.66 -2.88
N VAL A 323 -6.81 7.43 -2.77
CA VAL A 323 -6.18 6.22 -3.30
C VAL A 323 -5.65 5.39 -2.14
N SER A 324 -5.87 4.08 -2.22
CA SER A 324 -5.54 3.18 -1.12
C SER A 324 -5.04 1.82 -1.59
N PHE A 325 -4.36 1.14 -0.67
CA PHE A 325 -3.95 -0.24 -0.83
C PHE A 325 -4.07 -0.93 0.52
N ILE A 326 -4.70 -2.10 0.52
CA ILE A 326 -4.66 -3.02 1.64
C ILE A 326 -3.92 -4.28 1.23
N GLY A 327 -2.77 -4.55 1.84
CA GLY A 327 -1.88 -5.64 1.52
C GLY A 327 -1.74 -6.61 2.68
N ILE A 328 -1.47 -7.88 2.38
CA ILE A 328 -1.22 -8.94 3.34
C ILE A 328 0.05 -9.68 2.93
N ALA A 329 0.91 -9.96 3.89
CA ALA A 329 2.08 -10.80 3.66
C ALA A 329 2.53 -11.54 4.93
N PRO A 330 3.19 -12.69 4.78
CA PRO A 330 3.30 -13.49 3.54
C PRO A 330 2.00 -14.27 3.27
N MET A 331 1.67 -14.60 2.02
CA MET A 331 0.38 -15.22 1.68
C MET A 331 0.31 -16.74 1.94
N GLU A 332 1.45 -17.42 2.04
CA GLU A 332 1.53 -18.83 2.46
C GLU A 332 1.19 -19.06 3.93
N ASP A 333 1.40 -18.04 4.77
CA ASP A 333 1.08 -18.02 6.19
C ASP A 333 0.79 -16.57 6.59
N PRO A 334 -0.42 -16.05 6.29
CA PRO A 334 -0.78 -14.66 6.52
C PRO A 334 -0.43 -14.17 7.93
N LYS A 335 0.49 -13.21 8.04
CA LYS A 335 0.90 -12.63 9.33
C LYS A 335 0.48 -11.19 9.50
N TYR A 336 0.73 -10.34 8.51
CA TYR A 336 0.56 -8.90 8.66
C TYR A 336 -0.32 -8.35 7.56
N VAL A 337 -1.26 -7.50 7.94
CA VAL A 337 -2.03 -6.66 7.03
C VAL A 337 -1.53 -5.22 7.16
N VAL A 338 -1.30 -4.58 6.01
CA VAL A 338 -0.98 -3.15 5.90
C VAL A 338 -2.11 -2.45 5.16
N LEU A 339 -2.59 -1.34 5.70
CA LEU A 339 -3.43 -0.39 4.97
C LEU A 339 -2.65 0.90 4.77
N VAL A 340 -2.66 1.41 3.55
CA VAL A 340 -2.16 2.76 3.21
C VAL A 340 -3.26 3.49 2.46
N VAL A 341 -3.54 4.73 2.88
CA VAL A 341 -4.46 5.64 2.21
C VAL A 341 -3.78 6.98 2.01
N LEU A 342 -3.83 7.49 0.77
CA LEU A 342 -3.38 8.81 0.38
C LEU A 342 -4.62 9.63 -0.01
N ASP A 343 -4.85 10.75 0.68
CA ASP A 343 -6.07 11.55 0.55
C ASP A 343 -5.80 12.83 -0.25
N THR A 344 -6.46 12.94 -1.41
CA THR A 344 -6.26 14.01 -2.37
C THR A 344 -4.79 14.13 -2.84
N PRO A 345 -4.20 13.08 -3.49
CA PRO A 345 -2.96 13.25 -4.23
C PRO A 345 -3.09 14.33 -5.30
N SER A 346 -1.99 15.04 -5.59
CA SER A 346 -1.98 16.16 -6.54
C SER A 346 -1.75 15.69 -7.97
N GLU A 347 -2.58 16.18 -8.89
CA GLU A 347 -2.39 15.99 -10.34
C GLU A 347 -1.12 16.67 -10.86
N ALA A 348 -0.61 17.68 -10.14
CA ALA A 348 0.62 18.39 -10.51
C ALA A 348 1.86 17.49 -10.53
N THR A 349 1.78 16.30 -9.93
CA THR A 349 2.84 15.29 -9.96
C THR A 349 3.03 14.64 -11.34
N GLY A 350 2.04 14.75 -12.24
CA GLY A 350 2.04 14.10 -13.56
C GLY A 350 1.83 12.58 -13.51
N LEU A 351 1.64 12.00 -12.32
CA LEU A 351 1.33 10.58 -12.14
C LEU A 351 -0.19 10.36 -12.20
N TYR A 352 -0.64 9.31 -12.87
CA TYR A 352 -2.05 8.93 -12.88
C TYR A 352 -2.50 8.55 -11.46
N ILE A 353 -3.52 9.25 -10.95
CA ILE A 353 -4.02 9.10 -9.57
C ILE A 353 -4.79 7.78 -9.44
N SER A 354 -4.08 6.76 -8.94
CA SER A 354 -4.68 5.46 -8.67
C SER A 354 -4.02 4.74 -7.51
N GLY A 355 -4.78 3.86 -6.86
CA GLY A 355 -4.24 2.97 -5.83
C GLY A 355 -3.10 2.08 -6.34
N GLY A 356 -3.12 1.66 -7.60
CA GLY A 356 -2.08 0.80 -8.18
C GLY A 356 -0.74 1.48 -8.40
N ILE A 357 -0.74 2.77 -8.78
CA ILE A 357 0.49 3.53 -9.06
C ILE A 357 1.06 4.20 -7.81
N MET A 358 0.19 4.54 -6.84
CA MET A 358 0.61 5.33 -5.67
C MET A 358 0.59 4.51 -4.37
N ALA A 359 -0.57 3.95 -4.00
CA ALA A 359 -0.73 3.31 -2.70
C ALA A 359 -0.12 1.90 -2.64
N ALA A 360 -0.24 1.10 -3.71
CA ALA A 360 0.31 -0.25 -3.80
C ALA A 360 1.84 -0.27 -3.61
N PRO A 361 2.65 0.51 -4.35
CA PRO A 361 4.10 0.55 -4.09
C PRO A 361 4.45 1.12 -2.72
N THR A 362 3.66 2.04 -2.17
CA THR A 362 3.86 2.49 -0.78
C THR A 362 3.65 1.35 0.22
N GLY A 363 2.59 0.56 0.04
CA GLY A 363 2.32 -0.60 0.89
C GLY A 363 3.36 -1.72 0.71
N GLY A 364 3.80 -1.99 -0.53
CA GLY A 364 4.88 -2.92 -0.82
C GLY A 364 6.19 -2.51 -0.14
N ALA A 365 6.57 -1.24 -0.20
CA ALA A 365 7.75 -0.72 0.50
C ALA A 365 7.67 -0.93 2.02
N ILE A 366 6.51 -0.62 2.63
CA ILE A 366 6.30 -0.86 4.07
C ILE A 366 6.46 -2.35 4.39
N LEU A 367 5.85 -3.25 3.61
CA LEU A 367 5.99 -4.70 3.81
C LEU A 367 7.44 -5.16 3.67
N GLY A 368 8.15 -4.67 2.65
CA GLY A 368 9.57 -4.98 2.45
C GLY A 368 10.47 -4.54 3.61
N ASP A 369 10.14 -3.44 4.28
CA ASP A 369 10.89 -2.97 5.45
C ASP A 369 10.52 -3.74 6.72
N ILE A 370 9.23 -3.98 6.98
CA ILE A 370 8.79 -4.56 8.26
C ILE A 370 8.97 -6.08 8.32
N LEU A 371 8.85 -6.81 7.21
CA LEU A 371 8.87 -8.27 7.22
C LEU A 371 10.22 -8.82 7.74
N PRO A 372 11.38 -8.38 7.23
CA PRO A 372 12.68 -8.77 7.80
C PRO A 372 12.83 -8.32 9.26
N TYR A 373 12.40 -7.09 9.59
CA TYR A 373 12.49 -6.56 10.95
C TYR A 373 11.69 -7.40 11.95
N LEU A 374 10.54 -7.94 11.53
CA LEU A 374 9.67 -8.81 12.32
C LEU A 374 10.09 -10.28 12.26
N GLY A 375 11.23 -10.60 11.63
CA GLY A 375 11.79 -11.95 11.56
C GLY A 375 11.12 -12.87 10.54
N VAL A 376 10.39 -12.33 9.56
CA VAL A 376 9.91 -13.11 8.42
C VAL A 376 11.03 -13.17 7.39
N GLU A 377 11.63 -14.35 7.24
CA GLU A 377 12.71 -14.55 6.29
C GLU A 377 12.21 -14.50 4.84
N PRO A 378 12.91 -13.79 3.93
CA PRO A 378 12.56 -13.78 2.52
C PRO A 378 12.93 -15.13 1.88
N ASN A 379 12.07 -15.59 0.97
CA ASN A 379 12.27 -16.76 0.14
C ASN A 379 12.28 -16.36 -1.34
N TYR A 380 13.48 -16.10 -1.87
CA TYR A 380 13.64 -15.67 -3.25
C TYR A 380 13.56 -16.83 -4.24
N THR A 381 12.80 -16.62 -5.31
CA THR A 381 12.94 -17.42 -6.52
C THR A 381 14.23 -17.09 -7.26
N ASP A 382 14.63 -17.98 -8.15
CA ASP A 382 15.78 -17.81 -9.03
C ASP A 382 15.74 -16.51 -9.85
N GLU A 383 14.55 -16.08 -10.27
CA GLU A 383 14.33 -14.85 -11.05
C GLU A 383 14.36 -13.61 -10.15
N GLU A 384 13.79 -13.68 -8.95
CA GLU A 384 13.82 -12.57 -7.99
C GLU A 384 15.21 -12.29 -7.45
N LEU A 385 16.06 -13.31 -7.31
CA LEU A 385 17.46 -13.13 -6.92
C LEU A 385 18.18 -12.16 -7.86
N GLU A 386 17.88 -12.18 -9.16
CA GLU A 386 18.47 -11.26 -10.15
C GLU A 386 17.96 -9.81 -10.01
N LEU A 387 16.91 -9.60 -9.22
CA LEU A 387 16.28 -8.29 -9.01
C LEU A 387 16.58 -7.71 -7.63
N VAL A 388 17.12 -8.47 -6.68
CA VAL A 388 17.40 -7.99 -5.31
C VAL A 388 18.88 -7.91 -5.02
N THR A 389 19.28 -6.87 -4.29
CA THR A 389 20.68 -6.79 -3.85
C THR A 389 20.98 -7.75 -2.70
N VAL A 390 22.06 -8.49 -2.86
CA VAL A 390 22.69 -9.31 -1.84
C VAL A 390 24.04 -8.67 -1.50
N SER A 391 24.46 -8.73 -0.23
CA SER A 391 25.77 -8.21 0.17
C SER A 391 26.88 -9.16 -0.29
N VAL A 392 27.86 -8.65 -1.01
CA VAL A 392 29.00 -9.43 -1.49
C VAL A 392 29.85 -9.87 -0.28
N PRO A 393 30.09 -11.18 -0.10
CA PRO A 393 30.94 -11.67 0.99
C PRO A 393 32.39 -11.23 0.77
N ASN A 394 33.15 -11.09 1.87
CA ASN A 394 34.59 -10.93 1.78
C ASN A 394 35.23 -12.27 1.46
N VAL A 395 35.84 -12.37 0.28
CA VAL A 395 36.56 -13.56 -0.18
C VAL A 395 38.05 -13.29 -0.43
N VAL A 396 38.55 -12.11 -0.06
CA VAL A 396 39.98 -11.80 -0.07
C VAL A 396 40.71 -12.75 0.90
N ASP A 397 41.94 -13.13 0.54
CA ASP A 397 42.77 -14.12 1.21
C ASP A 397 42.25 -15.57 1.19
N MET A 398 41.10 -15.83 0.57
CA MET A 398 40.58 -17.19 0.38
C MET A 398 41.19 -17.87 -0.84
N THR A 399 41.26 -19.20 -0.82
CA THR A 399 41.49 -20.00 -2.03
C THR A 399 40.28 -19.93 -2.97
N GLU A 400 40.45 -20.26 -4.25
CA GLU A 400 39.33 -20.27 -5.20
C GLU A 400 38.15 -21.14 -4.72
N ALA A 401 38.43 -22.30 -4.13
CA ALA A 401 37.39 -23.21 -3.64
C ALA A 401 36.59 -22.64 -2.45
N GLU A 402 37.28 -21.93 -1.54
CA GLU A 402 36.64 -21.27 -0.39
C GLU A 402 35.83 -20.05 -0.85
N ALA A 403 36.39 -19.25 -1.76
CA ALA A 403 35.70 -18.11 -2.37
C ALA A 403 34.46 -18.57 -3.14
N ALA A 404 34.55 -19.64 -3.93
CA ALA A 404 33.44 -20.23 -4.65
C ALA A 404 32.31 -20.67 -3.71
N ALA A 405 32.64 -21.33 -2.59
CA ALA A 405 31.64 -21.76 -1.61
C ALA A 405 30.93 -20.55 -0.95
N ALA A 406 31.69 -19.53 -0.54
CA ALA A 406 31.14 -18.32 0.08
C ALA A 406 30.25 -17.52 -0.89
N LEU A 407 30.66 -17.40 -2.15
CA LEU A 407 29.86 -16.74 -3.20
C LEU A 407 28.61 -17.55 -3.54
N GLN A 408 28.71 -18.87 -3.66
CA GLN A 408 27.58 -19.75 -3.94
C GLN A 408 26.54 -19.73 -2.82
N GLU A 409 26.95 -19.63 -1.55
CA GLU A 409 26.04 -19.48 -0.40
C GLU A 409 25.18 -18.22 -0.51
N LYS A 410 25.72 -17.15 -1.11
CA LYS A 410 25.02 -15.91 -1.42
C LYS A 410 24.43 -15.86 -2.83
N SER A 411 24.40 -17.02 -3.50
CA SER A 411 23.89 -17.19 -4.86
C SER A 411 24.58 -16.30 -5.90
N PHE A 412 25.87 -15.95 -5.70
CA PHE A 412 26.68 -15.26 -6.71
C PHE A 412 27.37 -16.24 -7.65
N THR A 413 27.63 -15.79 -8.88
CA THR A 413 28.56 -16.44 -9.80
C THR A 413 29.91 -15.75 -9.74
N TYR A 414 30.96 -16.36 -10.29
CA TYR A 414 32.27 -15.72 -10.31
C TYR A 414 33.06 -16.06 -11.57
N ARG A 415 34.00 -15.17 -11.91
CA ARG A 415 35.09 -15.44 -12.85
C ARG A 415 36.42 -15.01 -12.26
N THR A 416 37.50 -15.62 -12.72
CA THR A 416 38.85 -15.32 -12.23
C THR A 416 39.65 -14.51 -13.25
N VAL A 417 40.54 -13.66 -12.75
CA VAL A 417 41.53 -12.90 -13.51
C VAL A 417 42.89 -13.06 -12.85
N GLY A 418 43.94 -13.19 -13.66
CA GLY A 418 45.31 -13.36 -13.17
C GLY A 418 45.67 -14.80 -12.81
N SER A 419 46.69 -14.96 -11.97
CA SER A 419 47.23 -16.25 -11.56
C SER A 419 47.78 -16.18 -10.13
N GLY A 420 47.49 -17.18 -9.31
CA GLY A 420 47.87 -17.21 -7.91
C GLY A 420 47.15 -18.32 -7.15
N THR A 421 47.35 -18.39 -5.84
CA THR A 421 46.72 -19.40 -4.98
C THR A 421 45.58 -18.87 -4.11
N THR A 422 45.53 -17.54 -3.91
CA THR A 422 44.52 -16.86 -3.10
C THR A 422 44.03 -15.60 -3.82
N VAL A 423 42.79 -15.21 -3.52
CA VAL A 423 42.19 -13.96 -4.00
C VAL A 423 42.94 -12.78 -3.37
N VAL A 424 43.51 -11.93 -4.22
CA VAL A 424 44.19 -10.68 -3.83
C VAL A 424 43.19 -9.54 -3.76
N ASP A 425 42.23 -9.52 -4.68
CA ASP A 425 41.19 -8.49 -4.73
C ASP A 425 39.89 -9.03 -5.37
N GLN A 426 38.77 -8.36 -5.12
CA GLN A 426 37.47 -8.71 -5.65
C GLN A 426 36.70 -7.48 -6.15
N VAL A 427 36.00 -7.65 -7.27
CA VAL A 427 35.07 -6.63 -7.77
C VAL A 427 33.70 -7.27 -7.99
N PRO A 428 32.65 -6.77 -7.33
CA PRO A 428 32.61 -5.65 -6.38
C PRO A 428 33.26 -5.95 -5.03
N ALA A 429 33.62 -4.88 -4.32
CA ALA A 429 34.25 -4.97 -3.00
C ALA A 429 33.32 -5.64 -1.96
N ALA A 430 33.91 -6.22 -0.92
CA ALA A 430 33.17 -6.83 0.17
C ALA A 430 32.16 -5.84 0.81
N GLY A 431 30.94 -6.32 1.06
CA GLY A 431 29.85 -5.50 1.59
C GLY A 431 29.13 -4.63 0.55
N ALA A 432 29.60 -4.58 -0.70
CA ALA A 432 28.84 -3.99 -1.79
C ALA A 432 27.50 -4.72 -1.95
N LYS A 433 26.45 -3.99 -2.30
CA LYS A 433 25.10 -4.53 -2.53
C LYS A 433 24.85 -4.63 -4.02
N ILE A 434 24.88 -5.84 -4.57
CA ILE A 434 24.66 -6.09 -6.00
C ILE A 434 23.57 -7.14 -6.20
N PRO A 435 22.86 -7.16 -7.35
CA PRO A 435 21.84 -8.15 -7.62
C PRO A 435 22.33 -9.59 -7.39
N GLY A 436 21.52 -10.47 -6.82
CA GLY A 436 21.84 -11.90 -6.72
C GLY A 436 22.13 -12.50 -8.11
N LYS A 437 22.89 -13.60 -8.14
CA LYS A 437 23.46 -14.22 -9.36
C LYS A 437 24.43 -13.39 -10.18
N SER A 438 24.63 -12.13 -9.80
CA SER A 438 25.71 -11.30 -10.35
C SER A 438 27.05 -12.03 -10.32
N GLU A 439 27.85 -11.76 -11.34
CA GLU A 439 29.21 -12.26 -11.43
C GLU A 439 30.12 -11.37 -10.59
N VAL A 440 30.86 -11.97 -9.66
CA VAL A 440 31.95 -11.34 -8.91
C VAL A 440 33.27 -11.70 -9.59
N VAL A 441 34.10 -10.72 -9.86
CA VAL A 441 35.43 -10.91 -10.47
C VAL A 441 36.45 -11.09 -9.35
N LEU A 442 37.14 -12.22 -9.36
CA LEU A 442 38.19 -12.55 -8.40
C LEU A 442 39.57 -12.37 -9.05
N TYR A 443 40.39 -11.51 -8.47
CA TYR A 443 41.74 -11.24 -8.96
C TYR A 443 42.76 -12.06 -8.17
N PHE A 444 43.62 -12.79 -8.88
CA PHE A 444 44.68 -13.62 -8.33
C PHE A 444 46.04 -13.06 -8.74
N GLY A 445 46.88 -12.74 -7.76
CA GLY A 445 48.25 -12.28 -7.99
C GLY A 445 48.39 -10.80 -8.35
N GLU A 446 47.29 -10.08 -8.58
CA GLU A 446 47.24 -8.65 -8.86
C GLU A 446 45.97 -8.01 -8.26
N GLU A 447 45.98 -6.70 -8.03
CA GLU A 447 44.82 -5.92 -7.58
C GLU A 447 43.93 -5.53 -8.78
N ALA A 448 42.66 -5.23 -8.52
CA ALA A 448 41.75 -4.79 -9.58
C ALA A 448 42.18 -3.41 -10.15
N PRO A 449 41.96 -3.15 -11.46
CA PRO A 449 42.18 -1.82 -12.02
C PRO A 449 41.26 -0.77 -11.40
N ASP A 450 41.78 0.42 -11.09
CA ASP A 450 41.01 1.58 -10.63
C ASP A 450 40.34 2.29 -11.82
N GLU A 451 39.39 1.60 -12.46
CA GLU A 451 38.62 2.10 -13.61
C GLU A 451 37.28 2.71 -13.17
N THR A 452 36.96 3.86 -13.75
CA THR A 452 35.66 4.52 -13.61
C THR A 452 34.87 4.49 -14.91
N VAL A 453 33.56 4.63 -14.79
CA VAL A 453 32.63 4.66 -15.91
C VAL A 453 31.55 5.72 -15.67
N GLU A 454 31.16 6.40 -16.74
CA GLU A 454 30.08 7.37 -16.75
C GLU A 454 28.71 6.67 -16.65
N VAL A 455 27.88 7.06 -15.70
CA VAL A 455 26.53 6.49 -15.51
C VAL A 455 25.65 6.86 -16.72
N PRO A 456 25.04 5.87 -17.40
CA PRO A 456 24.14 6.13 -18.51
C PRO A 456 22.78 6.70 -18.05
N ASP A 457 22.06 7.34 -18.97
CA ASP A 457 20.65 7.72 -18.78
C ASP A 457 19.75 6.52 -19.07
N PHE A 458 18.98 6.08 -18.08
CA PHE A 458 18.05 4.96 -18.20
C PHE A 458 16.61 5.40 -18.53
N SER A 459 16.34 6.71 -18.53
CA SER A 459 14.98 7.25 -18.64
C SER A 459 14.24 6.74 -19.88
N GLY A 460 13.05 6.19 -19.69
CA GLY A 460 12.20 5.68 -20.77
C GLY A 460 12.62 4.32 -21.35
N MET A 461 13.70 3.70 -20.87
CA MET A 461 14.10 2.36 -21.29
C MET A 461 13.15 1.28 -20.73
N THR A 462 12.99 0.18 -21.47
CA THR A 462 12.35 -1.03 -20.96
C THR A 462 13.29 -1.78 -20.02
N LEU A 463 12.74 -2.63 -19.16
CA LEU A 463 13.50 -3.40 -18.15
C LEU A 463 14.69 -4.15 -18.76
N VAL A 464 14.42 -4.97 -19.78
CA VAL A 464 15.44 -5.79 -20.45
C VAL A 464 16.53 -4.94 -21.10
N TYR A 465 16.16 -3.80 -21.70
CA TYR A 465 17.12 -2.92 -22.35
C TYR A 465 18.02 -2.22 -21.32
N ALA A 466 17.44 -1.71 -20.23
CA ALA A 466 18.20 -1.08 -19.15
C ALA A 466 19.22 -2.06 -18.52
N GLN A 467 18.84 -3.32 -18.30
CA GLN A 467 19.74 -4.35 -17.75
C GLN A 467 20.92 -4.64 -18.70
N GLN A 468 20.64 -4.81 -20.00
CA GLN A 468 21.70 -5.03 -20.99
C GLN A 468 22.61 -3.81 -21.12
N TYR A 469 22.03 -2.61 -21.04
CA TYR A 469 22.76 -1.37 -21.15
C TYR A 469 23.71 -1.18 -19.96
N ALA A 470 23.22 -1.32 -18.71
CA ALA A 470 24.06 -1.28 -17.50
C ALA A 470 25.23 -2.26 -17.57
N LYS A 471 24.96 -3.52 -17.98
CA LYS A 471 25.99 -4.54 -18.13
C LYS A 471 27.08 -4.16 -19.13
N SER A 472 26.74 -3.45 -20.20
CA SER A 472 27.72 -3.00 -21.22
C SER A 472 28.70 -1.95 -20.69
N TYR A 473 28.35 -1.23 -19.63
CA TYR A 473 29.20 -0.28 -18.92
C TYR A 473 29.88 -0.91 -17.67
N GLY A 474 29.70 -2.21 -17.45
CA GLY A 474 30.21 -2.88 -16.25
C GLY A 474 29.53 -2.43 -14.95
N LEU A 475 28.28 -1.95 -15.04
CA LEU A 475 27.45 -1.55 -13.91
C LEU A 475 26.42 -2.64 -13.58
N TYR A 476 25.98 -2.69 -12.33
CA TYR A 476 24.85 -3.50 -11.91
C TYR A 476 23.58 -2.66 -11.87
N LEU A 477 22.43 -3.26 -12.22
CA LEU A 477 21.13 -2.59 -12.19
C LEU A 477 20.27 -3.20 -11.08
N LEU A 478 19.82 -2.37 -10.13
CA LEU A 478 18.81 -2.74 -9.15
C LEU A 478 17.44 -2.22 -9.60
N VAL A 479 16.49 -3.12 -9.79
CA VAL A 479 15.15 -2.81 -10.30
C VAL A 479 14.19 -2.57 -9.13
N THR A 480 13.46 -1.46 -9.15
CA THR A 480 12.39 -1.15 -8.19
C THR A 480 11.08 -0.79 -8.91
N GLY A 481 9.94 -0.81 -8.21
CA GLY A 481 8.62 -0.60 -8.82
C GLY A 481 8.03 -1.88 -9.42
N THR A 482 7.56 -1.85 -10.66
CA THR A 482 7.07 -3.06 -11.36
C THR A 482 8.21 -3.80 -12.06
N ASN A 483 8.26 -5.13 -11.90
CA ASN A 483 9.23 -6.00 -12.58
C ASN A 483 8.66 -6.71 -13.82
N GLN A 484 7.46 -6.33 -14.28
CA GLN A 484 6.87 -6.92 -15.48
C GLN A 484 7.63 -6.54 -16.75
N ASP A 485 8.04 -7.53 -17.54
CA ASP A 485 8.61 -7.31 -18.88
C ASP A 485 7.50 -7.04 -19.91
N ARG A 486 7.12 -5.77 -20.03
CA ARG A 486 6.10 -5.31 -20.99
C ARG A 486 6.48 -3.97 -21.62
N ALA A 487 5.97 -3.72 -22.82
CA ALA A 487 6.24 -2.49 -23.57
C ALA A 487 5.70 -1.21 -22.89
N ASP A 488 4.66 -1.36 -22.06
CA ASP A 488 4.04 -0.30 -21.26
C ASP A 488 4.74 -0.04 -19.92
N VAL A 489 5.86 -0.72 -19.64
CA VAL A 489 6.67 -0.54 -18.44
C VAL A 489 8.00 0.11 -18.80
N THR A 490 8.26 1.31 -18.28
CA THR A 490 9.50 2.05 -18.55
C THR A 490 10.13 2.63 -17.28
N ALA A 491 11.44 2.85 -17.32
CA ALA A 491 12.18 3.50 -16.26
C ALA A 491 11.76 4.96 -16.11
N THR A 492 11.37 5.36 -14.90
CA THR A 492 10.88 6.70 -14.56
C THR A 492 11.80 7.46 -13.61
N TYR A 493 12.70 6.75 -12.92
CA TYR A 493 13.65 7.35 -11.97
C TYR A 493 14.93 6.51 -11.88
N GLN A 494 16.07 7.19 -11.68
CA GLN A 494 17.35 6.58 -11.29
C GLN A 494 17.95 7.33 -10.10
N ASP A 495 18.59 6.62 -9.18
CA ASP A 495 19.15 7.20 -7.95
C ASP A 495 20.44 8.01 -8.16
N ILE A 496 21.28 7.58 -9.10
CA ILE A 496 22.52 8.26 -9.50
C ILE A 496 22.29 8.93 -10.86
N ALA A 497 22.54 10.24 -10.94
CA ALA A 497 22.30 11.02 -12.15
C ALA A 497 23.18 10.57 -13.32
N ALA A 498 22.60 10.56 -14.53
CA ALA A 498 23.33 10.33 -15.77
C ALA A 498 24.50 11.31 -15.92
N GLY A 499 25.64 10.83 -16.41
CA GLY A 499 26.88 11.62 -16.54
C GLY A 499 27.79 11.62 -15.31
N THR A 500 27.37 10.98 -14.22
CA THR A 500 28.21 10.85 -13.01
C THR A 500 29.28 9.78 -13.22
N GLU A 501 30.54 10.06 -12.91
CA GLU A 501 31.62 9.05 -12.90
C GLU A 501 31.54 8.19 -11.64
N VAL A 502 31.47 6.87 -11.81
CA VAL A 502 31.43 5.89 -10.72
C VAL A 502 32.44 4.76 -10.96
N ALA A 503 32.86 4.07 -9.92
CA ALA A 503 33.72 2.89 -10.08
C ALA A 503 32.99 1.79 -10.88
N THR A 504 33.72 1.07 -11.73
CA THR A 504 33.17 -0.12 -12.40
C THR A 504 32.65 -1.12 -11.34
N GLY A 505 31.48 -1.70 -11.58
CA GLY A 505 30.81 -2.57 -10.62
C GLY A 505 29.93 -1.85 -9.60
N THR A 506 29.69 -0.54 -9.77
CA THR A 506 28.68 0.19 -8.99
C THR A 506 27.27 -0.28 -9.36
N THR A 507 26.38 -0.37 -8.35
CA THR A 507 24.95 -0.65 -8.52
C THR A 507 24.17 0.65 -8.70
N ILE A 508 23.35 0.73 -9.74
CA ILE A 508 22.42 1.84 -10.00
C ILE A 508 21.00 1.37 -9.73
N THR A 509 20.26 2.10 -8.90
CA THR A 509 18.84 1.80 -8.62
C THR A 509 17.95 2.51 -9.62
N VAL A 510 17.10 1.76 -10.33
CA VAL A 510 16.17 2.29 -11.33
C VAL A 510 14.73 1.86 -11.02
N GLU A 511 13.82 2.82 -10.94
CA GLU A 511 12.38 2.59 -10.73
C GLU A 511 11.65 2.45 -12.06
N PHE A 512 10.86 1.39 -12.20
CA PHE A 512 10.02 1.13 -13.38
C PHE A 512 8.54 1.30 -13.03
N THR A 513 7.79 1.94 -13.92
CA THR A 513 6.35 2.22 -13.74
C THR A 513 5.55 1.66 -14.91
N ASN A 514 4.38 1.07 -14.62
CA ASN A 514 3.44 0.62 -15.64
C ASN A 514 2.51 1.77 -16.05
N HIS A 515 2.46 2.08 -17.36
CA HIS A 515 1.67 3.17 -17.95
C HIS A 515 0.35 2.71 -18.59
N SER A 516 -0.03 1.43 -18.47
CA SER A 516 -1.28 0.90 -19.07
C SER A 516 -2.56 1.32 -18.35
N ALA A 517 -2.45 1.90 -17.15
CA ALA A 517 -3.58 2.57 -16.51
C ALA A 517 -3.75 3.96 -17.15
N GLN A 518 -4.47 4.00 -18.26
CA GLN A 518 -4.98 5.22 -18.87
C GLN A 518 -6.49 5.06 -19.04
N ASP A 519 -7.25 6.09 -18.66
CA ASP A 519 -8.70 6.17 -18.88
C ASP A 519 -9.04 6.30 -20.38
#